data_AF-A0A0J0Y4U6-F1
#
_entry.id   AF-A0A0J0Y4U6-F1
#
_cell.length_a   1.000
_cell.length_b   1.000
_cell.length_c   1.000
_cell.angle_alpha   90.00
_cell.angle_beta   90.00
_cell.angle_gamma   90.00
#
_symmetry.space_group_name_H-M   'P 1'
#
loop_
_entity.id
_entity.type
_entity.pdbx_description
1 polymer ?
#
loop_
_entity_poly.entity_id
_entity_poly.type
_entity_poly.pdbx_seq_one_letter_code
_entity_poly.pdbx_strand_id
1 'polypeptide(L)'
;MGLKLEGKPDEASRLFDQTMVSNFSLPVEVLEADGADAFDEWLKGNEMPPEKLDSLSEFLYYELGLSAERNSVIAPKLNLVYQYLSAHHKIVHLVNFHRQQTIQQYL
;
A
#
# COMPACT_ATOMS: atom_id res chain seq x y z
N MET A 1 -15.68 20.81 -30.11
CA MET A 1 -16.35 19.71 -29.38
C MET A 1 -15.37 19.20 -28.33
N GLY A 2 -15.79 19.19 -27.07
CA GLY A 2 -14.94 19.26 -25.89
C GLY A 2 -14.11 18.02 -25.61
N LEU A 3 -12.80 18.17 -25.69
CA LEU A 3 -11.84 17.34 -24.97
C LEU A 3 -11.68 17.92 -23.55
N LYS A 4 -12.72 17.71 -22.72
CA LYS A 4 -12.55 17.72 -21.27
C LYS A 4 -11.92 16.38 -20.91
N LEU A 5 -10.60 16.33 -20.95
CA LEU A 5 -9.84 15.30 -20.25
C LEU A 5 -9.92 15.60 -18.74
N GLU A 6 -11.12 15.43 -18.17
CA GLU A 6 -11.26 15.09 -16.76
C GLU A 6 -10.80 13.63 -16.66
N GLY A 7 -9.48 13.46 -16.51
CA GLY A 7 -8.87 12.16 -16.22
C GLY A 7 -9.53 11.63 -14.95
N LYS A 8 -10.37 10.61 -15.11
CA LYS A 8 -11.23 10.06 -14.07
C LYS A 8 -10.37 9.44 -12.96
N PRO A 9 -10.24 10.07 -11.78
CA PRO A 9 -9.57 9.42 -10.64
C PRO A 9 -10.24 8.08 -10.30
N ASP A 10 -11.53 7.94 -10.56
CA ASP A 10 -12.30 6.70 -10.42
C ASP A 10 -11.79 5.52 -11.25
N GLU A 11 -11.27 5.76 -12.46
CA GLU A 11 -10.80 4.65 -13.32
C GLU A 11 -9.44 4.12 -12.86
N ALA A 12 -8.56 5.01 -12.39
CA ALA A 12 -7.28 4.64 -11.79
C ALA A 12 -7.47 3.90 -10.47
N SER A 13 -8.35 4.40 -9.59
CA SER A 13 -8.68 3.72 -8.32
C SER A 13 -9.28 2.34 -8.57
N ARG A 14 -10.23 2.21 -9.52
CA ARG A 14 -10.81 0.90 -9.86
C ARG A 14 -9.80 -0.09 -10.42
N LEU A 15 -8.85 0.36 -11.25
CA LEU A 15 -7.80 -0.50 -11.77
C LEU A 15 -6.84 -0.94 -10.66
N PHE A 16 -6.52 -0.03 -9.75
CA PHE A 16 -5.74 -0.32 -8.55
C PHE A 16 -6.45 -1.38 -7.69
N ASP A 17 -7.72 -1.16 -7.38
CA ASP A 17 -8.58 -2.06 -6.60
C ASP A 17 -8.64 -3.46 -7.22
N GLN A 18 -8.87 -3.55 -8.54
CA GLN A 18 -8.86 -4.81 -9.26
C GLN A 18 -7.49 -5.49 -9.24
N THR A 19 -6.40 -4.72 -9.32
CA THR A 19 -5.04 -5.25 -9.27
C THR A 19 -4.71 -5.78 -7.87
N MET A 20 -5.12 -5.08 -6.82
CA MET A 20 -4.97 -5.51 -5.42
C MET A 20 -5.68 -6.85 -5.18
N VAL A 21 -6.93 -6.98 -5.63
CA VAL A 21 -7.70 -8.21 -5.46
C VAL A 21 -7.18 -9.34 -6.35
N SER A 22 -6.89 -9.05 -7.63
CA SER A 22 -6.54 -10.09 -8.60
C SER A 22 -5.09 -10.57 -8.48
N ASN A 23 -4.14 -9.66 -8.28
CA ASN A 23 -2.71 -9.98 -8.26
C ASN A 23 -2.18 -10.32 -6.85
N PHE A 24 -2.68 -9.61 -5.84
CA PHE A 24 -2.24 -9.75 -4.46
C PHE A 24 -3.26 -10.47 -3.57
N SER A 25 -4.47 -10.74 -4.05
CA SER A 25 -5.56 -11.29 -3.21
C SER A 25 -5.81 -10.45 -1.96
N LEU A 26 -5.58 -9.14 -2.08
CA LEU A 26 -5.83 -8.14 -1.06
C LEU A 26 -7.22 -7.53 -1.31
N PRO A 27 -8.20 -7.76 -0.44
CA PRO A 27 -9.47 -7.06 -0.51
C PRO A 27 -9.26 -5.58 -0.25
N VAL A 28 -9.86 -4.72 -1.08
CA VAL A 28 -9.82 -3.27 -0.88
C VAL A 28 -10.42 -2.90 0.47
N GLU A 29 -11.42 -3.64 0.93
CA GLU A 29 -12.02 -3.47 2.26
C GLU A 29 -11.00 -3.63 3.40
N VAL A 30 -9.99 -4.50 3.24
CA VAL A 30 -8.89 -4.67 4.21
C VAL A 30 -7.88 -3.52 4.08
N LEU A 31 -7.70 -2.99 2.87
CA LEU A 31 -6.85 -1.84 2.61
C LEU A 31 -7.49 -0.51 3.05
N GLU A 32 -8.80 -0.37 2.99
CA GLU A 32 -9.55 0.81 3.42
C GLU A 32 -10.14 0.66 4.83
N ALA A 33 -9.95 -0.50 5.47
CA ALA A 33 -10.31 -0.71 6.87
C ALA A 33 -9.72 0.38 7.75
N ASP A 34 -10.54 0.83 8.70
CA ASP A 34 -10.16 1.75 9.76
C ASP A 34 -9.13 1.05 10.66
N GLY A 35 -7.90 1.53 10.63
CA GLY A 35 -6.76 0.92 11.33
C GLY A 35 -5.89 0.01 10.45
N ALA A 36 -4.93 -0.63 11.12
CA ALA A 36 -3.89 -1.44 10.46
C ALA A 36 -3.99 -2.93 10.84
N ASP A 37 -4.82 -3.29 11.82
CA ASP A 37 -4.96 -4.64 12.37
C ASP A 37 -5.48 -5.66 11.34
N ALA A 38 -6.55 -5.32 10.61
CA ALA A 38 -7.10 -6.21 9.57
C ALA A 38 -6.08 -6.48 8.46
N PHE A 39 -5.29 -5.47 8.11
CA PHE A 39 -4.23 -5.59 7.12
C PHE A 39 -3.06 -6.42 7.66
N ASP A 40 -2.66 -6.23 8.92
CA ASP A 40 -1.63 -7.02 9.60
C ASP A 40 -2.01 -8.51 9.69
N GLU A 41 -3.24 -8.82 10.08
CA GLU A 41 -3.74 -10.20 10.11
C GLU A 41 -3.74 -10.84 8.72
N TRP A 42 -4.20 -10.10 7.70
CA TRP A 42 -4.12 -10.56 6.31
C TRP A 42 -2.68 -10.78 5.86
N LEU A 43 -1.77 -9.87 6.19
CA LEU A 43 -0.35 -9.94 5.80
C LEU A 43 0.32 -11.18 6.40
N LYS A 44 0.06 -11.45 7.68
CA LYS A 44 0.58 -12.61 8.41
C LYS A 44 -0.06 -13.92 7.93
N GLY A 45 -1.34 -13.89 7.56
CA GLY A 45 -2.09 -15.07 7.11
C GLY A 45 -1.81 -15.48 5.66
N ASN A 46 -1.38 -14.55 4.81
CA ASN A 46 -1.20 -14.80 3.37
C ASN A 46 0.23 -15.25 2.99
N GLU A 47 1.15 -15.34 3.96
CA GLU A 47 2.58 -15.76 3.82
C GLU A 47 3.18 -15.44 2.44
N MET A 48 3.03 -14.18 2.01
CA MET A 48 3.38 -13.83 0.64
C MET A 48 4.89 -13.82 0.43
N PRO A 49 5.37 -14.22 -0.76
CA PRO A 49 6.78 -14.15 -1.08
C PRO A 49 7.25 -12.68 -1.07
N PRO A 50 8.54 -12.45 -0.76
CA PRO A 50 9.08 -11.11 -0.58
C PRO A 50 8.96 -10.26 -1.85
N GLU A 51 9.12 -10.88 -3.01
CA GLU A 51 8.99 -10.22 -4.32
C GLU A 51 7.59 -9.65 -4.55
N LYS A 52 6.55 -10.35 -4.10
CA LYS A 52 5.16 -9.86 -4.15
C LYS A 52 4.95 -8.72 -3.16
N LEU A 53 5.48 -8.84 -1.94
CA LEU A 53 5.36 -7.80 -0.93
C LEU A 53 6.10 -6.52 -1.34
N ASP A 54 7.27 -6.65 -1.97
CA ASP A 54 8.04 -5.53 -2.49
C ASP A 54 7.26 -4.81 -3.59
N SER A 55 6.71 -5.56 -4.55
CA SER A 55 5.82 -5.03 -5.59
C SER A 55 4.59 -4.34 -4.97
N LEU A 56 3.93 -4.96 -3.99
CA LEU A 56 2.79 -4.39 -3.29
C LEU A 56 3.17 -3.06 -2.62
N SER A 57 4.34 -3.00 -2.01
CA SER A 57 4.84 -1.79 -1.35
C SER A 57 5.08 -0.65 -2.34
N GLU A 58 5.60 -0.95 -3.53
CA GLU A 58 5.73 0.05 -4.60
C GLU A 58 4.36 0.55 -5.06
N PHE A 59 3.41 -0.35 -5.29
CA PHE A 59 2.03 0.01 -5.67
C PHE A 59 1.36 0.89 -4.63
N LEU A 60 1.45 0.54 -3.35
CA LEU A 60 0.91 1.35 -2.25
C LEU A 60 1.63 2.69 -2.13
N TYR A 61 2.94 2.74 -2.40
CA TYR A 61 3.70 3.98 -2.41
C TYR A 61 3.28 4.92 -3.55
N TYR A 62 2.87 4.39 -4.70
CA TYR A 62 2.30 5.20 -5.79
C TYR A 62 0.98 5.89 -5.40
N GLU A 63 0.17 5.24 -4.57
CA GLU A 63 -1.05 5.83 -4.03
C GLU A 63 -0.76 6.89 -2.95
N LEU A 64 0.39 6.77 -2.28
CA LEU A 64 0.86 7.70 -1.28
C LEU A 64 1.31 9.01 -1.96
N GLY A 65 0.49 10.06 -1.82
CA GLY A 65 0.66 11.35 -2.47
C GLY A 65 -0.58 11.82 -3.23
N LEU A 66 -1.57 10.95 -3.44
CA LEU A 66 -2.81 11.30 -4.12
C LEU A 66 -3.71 12.23 -3.29
N SER A 67 -3.78 12.03 -1.97
CA SER A 67 -4.60 12.83 -1.05
C SER A 67 -4.19 12.63 0.40
N ALA A 68 -4.36 13.65 1.26
CA ALA A 68 -4.00 13.57 2.68
C ALA A 68 -4.75 12.45 3.43
N GLU A 69 -6.03 12.23 3.10
CA GLU A 69 -6.84 11.15 3.66
C GLU A 69 -6.29 9.77 3.26
N ARG A 70 -6.00 9.57 1.97
CA ARG A 70 -5.36 8.33 1.48
C ARG A 70 -3.98 8.12 2.08
N ASN A 71 -3.19 9.17 2.26
CA ASN A 71 -1.89 9.06 2.92
C ASN A 71 -2.02 8.55 4.34
N SER A 72 -2.99 9.05 5.11
CA SER A 72 -3.22 8.59 6.48
C SER A 72 -3.62 7.12 6.56
N VAL A 73 -4.34 6.61 5.54
CA VAL A 73 -4.78 5.20 5.46
C VAL A 73 -3.67 4.27 4.93
N ILE A 74 -2.94 4.69 3.89
CA ILE A 74 -1.92 3.91 3.20
C ILE A 74 -0.61 3.87 4.00
N ALA A 75 -0.19 4.98 4.61
CA ALA A 75 1.08 5.09 5.32
C ALA A 75 1.29 4.03 6.43
N PRO A 76 0.33 3.78 7.36
CA PRO A 76 0.50 2.73 8.36
C PRO A 76 0.52 1.33 7.75
N LYS A 77 -0.24 1.08 6.68
CA LYS A 77 -0.30 -0.23 6.00
C LYS A 77 0.99 -0.53 5.24
N LEU A 78 1.50 0.47 4.51
CA LEU A 78 2.80 0.41 3.86
C LEU A 78 3.93 0.16 4.88
N ASN A 79 3.86 0.81 6.04
CA ASN A 79 4.81 0.60 7.11
C ASN A 79 4.78 -0.86 7.63
N LEU A 80 3.60 -1.47 7.76
CA LEU A 80 3.48 -2.90 8.12
C LEU A 80 4.12 -3.82 7.07
N VAL A 81 3.87 -3.57 5.77
CA VAL A 81 4.51 -4.34 4.70
C VAL A 81 6.03 -4.28 4.80
N TYR A 82 6.59 -3.09 5.04
CA TYR A 82 8.03 -2.92 5.21
C TYR A 82 8.57 -3.57 6.49
N GLN A 83 7.83 -3.49 7.60
CA GLN A 83 8.21 -4.19 8.83
C GLN A 83 8.23 -5.70 8.63
N TYR A 84 7.24 -6.25 7.93
CA TYR A 84 7.17 -7.67 7.63
C TYR A 84 8.29 -8.11 6.68
N LEU A 85 8.54 -7.38 5.59
CA LEU A 85 9.68 -7.60 4.69
C LEU A 85 11.02 -7.58 5.44
N SER A 86 11.21 -6.61 6.32
CA SER A 86 12.43 -6.47 7.13
C SER A 86 12.57 -7.61 8.14
N ALA A 87 11.49 -7.96 8.85
CA ALA A 87 11.49 -8.97 9.91
C ALA A 87 11.60 -10.40 9.37
N HIS A 88 10.83 -10.75 8.33
CA HIS A 88 10.78 -12.11 7.79
C HIS A 88 11.85 -12.38 6.72
N HIS A 89 12.16 -11.40 5.87
CA HIS A 89 13.06 -11.63 4.75
C HIS A 89 14.46 -11.05 4.94
N LYS A 90 14.74 -10.38 6.08
CA LYS A 90 16.00 -9.65 6.34
C LYS A 90 16.35 -8.67 5.21
N ILE A 91 15.34 -8.22 4.46
CA ILE A 91 15.50 -7.21 3.43
C ILE A 91 15.51 -5.86 4.16
N VAL A 92 16.67 -5.53 4.73
CA VAL A 92 16.94 -4.20 5.28
C VAL A 92 17.31 -3.31 4.11
N HIS A 93 16.34 -2.94 3.27
CA HIS A 93 16.57 -1.86 2.31
C HIS A 93 16.71 -0.57 3.12
N LEU A 94 17.89 0.05 3.09
CA LEU A 94 18.18 1.37 3.67
C LEU A 94 17.10 2.41 3.28
N VAL A 95 16.46 2.20 2.13
CA VAL A 95 15.34 2.97 1.59
C VAL A 95 14.08 2.86 2.47
N ASN A 96 13.78 1.68 3.04
CA ASN A 96 12.63 1.47 3.93
C ASN A 96 12.79 2.21 5.25
N PHE A 97 14.03 2.35 5.74
CA PHE A 97 14.30 3.15 6.93
C PHE A 97 14.09 4.65 6.66
N HIS A 98 14.56 5.15 5.51
CA HIS A 98 14.33 6.54 5.11
C HIS A 98 12.83 6.82 4.88
N ARG A 99 12.13 5.91 4.21
CA ARG A 99 10.68 6.00 3.99
C ARG A 99 9.90 5.90 5.30
N GLN A 100 10.32 5.07 6.26
CA GLN A 100 9.75 5.02 7.61
C GLN A 100 9.90 6.35 8.34
N GLN A 101 11.07 7.01 8.25
CA GLN A 101 11.26 8.34 8.83
C GLN A 101 10.37 9.39 8.17
N THR A 102 10.14 9.30 6.86
CA THR A 102 9.19 10.17 6.15
C THR A 102 7.75 9.90 6.59
N ILE A 103 7.35 8.64 6.72
CA ILE A 103 6.00 8.25 7.19
C ILE A 103 5.75 8.73 8.62
N GLN A 104 6.76 8.68 9.50
CA GLN A 104 6.68 9.24 10.84
C GLN A 104 6.44 10.76 10.89
N GLN A 105 6.71 11.50 9.81
CA GLN A 105 6.36 12.93 9.76
C GLN A 105 4.88 13.17 9.44
N TYR A 106 4.16 12.15 8.98
CA TYR A 106 2.74 12.22 8.64
C TYR A 106 1.82 11.55 9.69
N LEU A 107 2.39 10.89 10.70
CA LEU A 107 1.72 10.36 11.89
C LEU A 107 1.81 11.36 13.04
#